data_AF-A0A432SK24-F1
#
_entry.id   AF-A0A432SK24-F1
#
_cell.length_a   1.000
_cell.length_b   1.000
_cell.length_c   1.000
_cell.angle_alpha   90.00
_cell.angle_beta   90.00
_cell.angle_gamma   90.00
#
_symmetry.space_group_name_H-M   'P 1'
#
loop_
_entity.id
_entity.type
_entity.pdbx_description
1 polymer ?
#
loop_
_entity_poly.entity_id
_entity_poly.type
_entity_poly.pdbx_seq_one_letter_code
_entity_poly.pdbx_strand_id
1 'polypeptide(L)' 'MKVSNKEIAAAINKTPSAISYLKKTNINEFHILKLGVLCQKLNLDSQDLMAMYQLKQIELKKIAS' A
#
# COMPACT_ATOMS: atom_id res chain seq x y z
N MET A 1 5.59 -1.12 9.38
CA MET A 1 5.07 0.27 9.49
C MET A 1 3.58 0.28 9.19
N LYS A 2 2.75 1.00 9.96
CA LYS A 2 1.29 1.07 9.73
C LYS A 2 0.94 2.43 9.11
N VAL A 3 0.03 2.44 8.14
CA VAL A 3 -0.62 3.66 7.63
C VAL A 3 -2.04 3.70 8.16
N SER A 4 -2.40 4.83 8.76
CA SER A 4 -3.72 5.08 9.33
C SER A 4 -4.70 5.62 8.28
N ASN A 5 -6.01 5.45 8.53
CA ASN A 5 -7.04 6.05 7.68
C ASN A 5 -6.93 7.59 7.62
N LYS A 6 -6.42 8.23 8.68
CA LYS A 6 -6.19 9.69 8.72
C LYS A 6 -5.13 10.11 7.70
N GLU A 7 -4.06 9.34 7.56
CA GLU A 7 -2.98 9.63 6.62
C GLU A 7 -3.39 9.39 5.18
N ILE A 8 -4.12 8.29 4.92
CA ILE A 8 -4.70 8.04 3.59
C ILE A 8 -5.65 9.17 3.21
N ALA A 9 -6.52 9.58 4.14
CA ALA A 9 -7.47 10.66 3.93
C ALA A 9 -6.78 11.99 3.60
N ALA A 10 -5.72 12.34 4.33
CA ALA A 10 -4.95 13.55 4.08
C ALA A 10 -4.27 13.54 2.68
N ALA A 11 -3.75 12.39 2.24
CA ALA A 11 -3.07 12.27 0.94
C ALA A 11 -3.99 12.52 -0.27
N ILE A 12 -5.31 12.30 -0.11
CA ILE A 12 -6.29 12.46 -1.20
C ILE A 12 -7.37 13.51 -0.90
N ASN A 13 -7.15 14.37 0.10
CA ASN A 13 -8.09 15.42 0.51
C ASN A 13 -9.51 14.90 0.81
N LYS A 14 -9.59 13.81 1.59
CA LYS A 14 -10.85 13.21 2.07
C LYS A 14 -10.89 13.19 3.59
N THR A 15 -12.00 12.71 4.16
CA THR A 15 -12.15 12.51 5.60
C THR A 15 -11.77 11.07 6.00
N PRO A 16 -11.32 10.83 7.25
CA PRO A 16 -11.05 9.48 7.73
C PRO A 16 -12.28 8.55 7.69
N SER A 17 -13.48 9.10 7.86
CA SER A 17 -14.75 8.35 7.76
C SER A 17 -15.01 7.87 6.33
N ALA A 18 -14.71 8.68 5.31
CA ALA A 18 -14.79 8.26 3.92
C ALA A 18 -13.84 7.08 3.62
N ILE A 19 -12.62 7.09 4.16
CA ILE A 19 -11.68 5.97 4.02
C ILE A 19 -12.19 4.72 4.77
N SER A 20 -12.77 4.89 5.95
CA SER A 20 -13.38 3.78 6.70
C SER A 20 -14.56 3.16 5.97
N TYR A 21 -15.36 3.97 5.27
CA TYR A 21 -16.45 3.50 4.42
C TYR A 21 -15.90 2.78 3.18
N LEU A 22 -14.95 3.38 2.47
CA LEU A 22 -14.27 2.80 1.32
C LEU A 22 -13.68 1.42 1.63
N LYS A 23 -13.03 1.26 2.79
CA LYS A 23 -12.50 -0.03 3.25
C LYS A 23 -13.56 -1.13 3.29
N LYS A 24 -14.82 -0.80 3.58
CA LYS A 24 -15.93 -1.75 3.65
C LYS A 24 -16.59 -2.01 2.29
N THR A 25 -16.65 -1.00 1.42
CA THR A 25 -17.39 -1.07 0.16
C THR A 25 -16.51 -1.42 -1.04
N ASN A 26 -15.24 -1.01 -1.04
CA ASN A 26 -14.27 -1.29 -2.09
C ASN A 26 -12.86 -1.50 -1.50
N ILE A 27 -12.61 -2.72 -1.03
CA ILE A 27 -11.35 -3.07 -0.37
C ILE A 27 -10.13 -2.95 -1.30
N ASN A 28 -10.31 -3.19 -2.61
CA ASN A 28 -9.23 -3.12 -3.58
C ASN A 28 -8.73 -1.69 -3.76
N GLU A 29 -9.66 -0.74 -3.94
CA GLU A 29 -9.32 0.68 -4.02
C GLU A 29 -8.69 1.18 -2.71
N PHE A 30 -9.21 0.75 -1.56
CA PHE A 30 -8.59 1.03 -0.27
C PHE A 30 -7.12 0.55 -0.20
N HIS A 31 -6.83 -0.66 -0.72
CA HIS A 31 -5.46 -1.18 -0.74
C HIS A 31 -4.55 -0.41 -1.68
N ILE A 32 -5.04 0.03 -2.85
CA ILE A 32 -4.27 0.86 -3.79
C ILE A 32 -3.90 2.19 -3.14
N LEU A 33 -4.85 2.88 -2.51
CA LEU A 33 -4.59 4.14 -1.82
C LEU A 33 -3.61 3.96 -0.65
N LYS A 34 -3.78 2.89 0.14
CA LYS A 34 -2.87 2.55 1.23
C LYS A 34 -1.45 2.27 0.72
N LEU A 35 -1.32 1.58 -0.41
CA LEU A 35 -0.03 1.32 -1.05
C LEU A 35 0.61 2.63 -1.52
N GLY A 36 -0.12 3.51 -2.20
CA GLY A 36 0.39 4.80 -2.65
C GLY A 36 0.96 5.65 -1.49
N VAL A 37 0.23 5.73 -0.37
CA VAL A 37 0.68 6.46 0.82
C VAL A 37 1.92 5.80 1.45
N LEU A 38 2.01 4.47 1.45
CA LEU A 38 3.21 3.76 1.90
C LEU A 38 4.43 4.08 1.02
N CYS A 39 4.25 4.09 -0.30
CA CYS A 39 5.33 4.39 -1.23
C CYS A 39 5.85 5.81 -1.01
N GLN A 40 4.93 6.79 -0.90
CA GLN A 40 5.31 8.18 -0.62
C GLN A 40 6.07 8.32 0.71
N LYS A 41 5.61 7.65 1.77
CA LYS A 41 6.28 7.69 3.09
C LYS A 41 7.68 7.09 3.09
N LEU A 42 7.90 6.09 2.26
CA LEU A 42 9.17 5.37 2.17
C LEU A 42 10.05 5.90 1.04
N ASN A 43 9.59 6.95 0.33
CA ASN A 43 10.23 7.47 -0.87
C ASN A 43 10.55 6.37 -1.89
N LEU A 44 9.56 5.48 -2.12
CA LEU A 44 9.65 4.39 -3.08
C LEU A 44 8.95 4.77 -4.37
N ASP A 45 9.60 4.48 -5.48
CA ASP A 45 9.00 4.56 -6.80
C ASP A 45 8.55 3.18 -7.32
N SER A 46 8.09 3.16 -8.57
CA SER A 46 7.64 1.91 -9.21
C SER A 46 8.77 0.89 -9.43
N GLN A 47 10.01 1.33 -9.66
CA GLN A 47 11.15 0.45 -9.84
C GLN A 47 11.52 -0.23 -8.52
N ASP A 48 11.48 0.52 -7.41
CA ASP A 48 11.71 -0.03 -6.08
C ASP A 48 10.69 -1.14 -5.75
N LEU A 49 9.41 -0.91 -6.04
CA LEU A 49 8.35 -1.90 -5.83
C LEU A 49 8.58 -3.16 -6.67
N MET A 50 8.98 -3.00 -7.93
CA MET A 50 9.28 -4.12 -8.82
C MET A 50 10.48 -4.92 -8.32
N ALA A 51 11.55 -4.26 -7.88
CA ALA A 51 12.72 -4.90 -7.30
C ALA A 51 12.37 -5.68 -6.03
N MET A 52 11.57 -5.11 -5.12
CA MET A 52 11.09 -5.78 -3.91
C MET A 52 10.27 -7.03 -4.24
N TYR A 53 9.39 -6.95 -5.25
CA TYR A 53 8.61 -8.10 -5.71
C TYR A 53 9.50 -9.22 -6.25
N GLN A 54 10.47 -8.87 -7.11
CA GLN A 54 11.41 -9.84 -7.68
C GLN A 54 12.24 -10.54 -6.59
N LEU A 55 12.78 -9.79 -5.62
CA LEU A 55 13.53 -10.34 -4.50
C LEU A 55 12.69 -11.33 -3.69
N LYS A 56 11.45 -10.96 -3.37
CA LYS A 56 10.54 -11.83 -2.62
C LYS A 56 10.18 -13.12 -3.37
N GLN A 57 10.02 -13.04 -4.69
CA GLN A 57 9.82 -14.22 -5.54
C GLN A 57 11.05 -15.16 -5.51
N ILE A 58 12.26 -14.60 -5.48
CA ILE A 58 13.50 -15.39 -5.33
C ILE A 58 13.55 -16.09 -3.97
N GLU A 59 13.21 -15.40 -2.88
CA GLU A 59 13.17 -16.01 -1.53
C GLU A 59 12.17 -17.16 -1.46
N LEU A 60 10.96 -16.99 -1.98
CA LEU A 60 9.95 -18.05 -2.00
C LEU A 60 10.41 -19.28 -2.80
N LYS A 61 11.10 -19.07 -3.93
CA LYS A 61 11.69 -20.17 -4.71
C LYS A 61 12.77 -20.92 -3.93
N LYS A 62 13.60 -20.23 -3.14
CA LYS A 62 14.62 -20.87 -2.30
C LYS A 62 14.03 -21.71 -1.17
N ILE A 63 12.85 -21.35 -0.66
CA ILE A 63 12.17 -22.10 0.41
C ILE A 63 11.42 -23.33 -0.14
N ALA A 64 11.00 -23.28 -1.41
CA ALA A 64 10.25 -24.35 -2.06
C ALA A 64 11.11 -25.44 -2.73
N SER A 65 12.43 -25.25 -2.77
CA SER A 65 13.45 -26.18 -3.32
C SER A 65 14.23 -26.86 -2.21
#